data_AF-A0A4Q9FMH7-F1
#
_entry.id   AF-A0A4Q9FMH7-F1
#
_cell.length_a   1.000
_cell.length_b   1.000
_cell.length_c   1.000
_cell.angle_alpha   90.00
_cell.angle_beta   90.00
_cell.angle_gamma   90.00
#
_symmetry.space_group_name_H-M   'P 1'
#
loop_
_entity.id
_entity.type
_entity.pdbx_description
1 polymer ?
#
loop_
_entity_poly.entity_id
_entity_poly.type
_entity_poly.pdbx_seq_one_letter_code
_entity_poly.pdbx_strand_id
1 'polypeptide(L)'
;MKRDKFRMALLIVAIALFMTNNAFGQSDDKQKRREPPTFKQLLEKMDANEDGKLSKKEIKGPLKEHFDEVDANEDGFITEEELKKAPKPKRRKDGKERD
;
A
#
# COMPACT_ATOMS: atom_id res chain seq x y z
N MET A 1 29.16 -30.32 -44.28
CA MET A 1 30.22 -29.79 -43.41
C MET A 1 30.37 -28.25 -43.41
N LYS A 2 30.22 -27.50 -44.52
CA LYS A 2 30.29 -26.01 -44.50
C LYS A 2 28.92 -25.31 -44.38
N ARG A 3 27.82 -25.93 -44.85
CA ARG A 3 26.45 -25.39 -44.78
C ARG A 3 25.83 -25.54 -43.37
N ASP A 4 26.34 -26.48 -42.58
CA ASP A 4 25.87 -26.77 -41.21
C ASP A 4 26.43 -25.74 -40.21
N LYS A 5 27.64 -25.24 -40.46
CA LYS A 5 28.26 -24.13 -39.71
C LYS A 5 27.52 -22.81 -39.92
N PHE A 6 26.96 -22.59 -41.11
CA PHE A 6 26.12 -21.41 -41.42
C PHE A 6 24.74 -21.50 -40.77
N ARG A 7 24.12 -22.68 -40.75
CA ARG A 7 22.84 -22.90 -40.05
C ARG A 7 22.98 -22.77 -38.53
N MET A 8 24.09 -23.23 -37.96
CA MET A 8 24.44 -23.03 -36.55
C MET A 8 24.73 -21.55 -36.22
N ALA A 9 25.47 -20.85 -37.09
CA ALA A 9 25.71 -19.41 -36.91
C ALA A 9 24.41 -18.58 -36.96
N LEU A 10 23.46 -18.95 -37.82
CA LEU A 10 22.13 -18.32 -37.89
C LEU A 10 21.29 -18.61 -36.62
N LEU A 11 21.42 -19.81 -36.06
CA LEU A 11 20.72 -20.23 -34.83
C LEU A 11 21.22 -19.47 -33.59
N ILE A 12 22.53 -19.21 -33.49
CA ILE A 12 23.13 -18.46 -32.39
C ILE A 12 22.70 -16.98 -32.43
N VAL A 13 22.61 -16.37 -33.62
CA VAL A 13 22.11 -14.99 -33.79
C VAL A 13 20.62 -14.88 -33.44
N ALA A 14 19.81 -15.88 -33.77
CA ALA A 14 18.38 -15.90 -33.43
C ALA A 14 18.12 -16.02 -31.91
N ILE A 15 18.97 -16.76 -31.18
CA ILE A 15 18.86 -16.90 -29.71
C ILE A 15 19.30 -15.60 -29.00
N ALA A 16 20.32 -14.91 -29.52
CA ALA A 16 20.79 -13.64 -28.96
C ALA A 16 19.73 -12.52 -29.06
N LEU A 17 18.88 -12.55 -30.10
CA LEU A 17 17.77 -11.60 -30.27
C LEU A 17 16.54 -11.93 -29.40
N PHE A 18 16.47 -13.11 -28.79
CA PHE A 18 15.35 -13.52 -27.92
C PHE A 18 15.56 -13.15 -26.44
N MET A 19 16.78 -12.76 -26.05
CA MET A 19 17.14 -12.45 -24.65
C MET A 19 16.97 -10.97 -24.25
N THR A 20 16.41 -10.12 -25.12
CA THR A 20 16.21 -8.68 -24.81
C THR A 20 14.88 -8.35 -24.13
N ASN A 21 13.99 -9.33 -23.91
CA ASN A 21 12.65 -9.10 -23.34
C ASN A 21 12.48 -9.55 -21.88
N ASN A 22 13.49 -9.38 -21.03
CA ASN A 22 13.26 -9.36 -19.58
C ASN A 22 13.95 -8.16 -18.92
N ALA A 23 13.85 -6.99 -19.54
CA ALA A 23 14.00 -5.71 -18.87
C ALA A 23 12.63 -5.22 -18.36
N PHE A 24 11.97 -6.03 -17.53
CA PHE A 24 10.92 -5.56 -16.62
C PHE A 24 11.17 -6.16 -15.23
N GLY A 25 12.40 -6.03 -14.75
CA GLY A 25 12.62 -5.95 -13.32
C GLY A 25 11.98 -4.64 -12.88
N GLN A 26 10.75 -4.72 -12.36
CA GLN A 26 9.97 -3.63 -11.79
C GLN A 26 10.77 -2.93 -10.68
N SER A 27 11.65 -2.01 -11.09
CA SER A 27 12.39 -1.11 -10.21
C SER A 27 11.58 0.17 -10.03
N ASP A 28 10.99 0.29 -8.84
CA ASP A 28 10.67 1.52 -8.09
C ASP A 28 9.35 1.35 -7.30
N ASP A 29 9.29 0.35 -6.42
CA ASP A 29 8.49 0.50 -5.20
C ASP A 29 9.28 1.40 -4.23
N LYS A 30 9.49 2.66 -4.65
CA LYS A 30 9.96 3.72 -3.77
C LYS A 30 8.93 3.83 -2.69
N GLN A 31 9.27 3.29 -1.51
CA GLN A 31 8.79 3.62 -0.17
C GLN A 31 7.90 4.88 -0.16
N LYS A 32 6.66 4.78 -0.66
CA LYS A 32 5.65 5.77 -0.37
C LYS A 32 5.38 5.53 1.09
N ARG A 33 5.88 6.44 1.93
CA ARG A 33 5.46 6.56 3.32
C ARG A 33 3.95 6.46 3.27
N ARG A 34 3.39 5.31 3.68
CA ARG A 34 1.94 5.10 3.65
C ARG A 34 1.39 6.17 4.58
N GLU A 35 0.82 7.21 4.00
CA GLU A 35 0.05 8.17 4.76
C GLU A 35 -1.05 7.38 5.47
N PRO A 36 -1.43 7.76 6.70
CA PRO A 36 -2.56 7.13 7.36
C PRO A 36 -3.76 7.15 6.40
N PRO A 37 -4.49 6.03 6.26
CA PRO A 37 -5.67 6.00 5.40
C PRO A 37 -6.63 7.11 5.82
N THR A 38 -7.24 7.78 4.85
CA THR A 38 -8.26 8.80 5.13
C THR A 38 -9.53 8.12 5.64
N PHE A 39 -10.42 8.89 6.30
CA PHE A 39 -11.72 8.38 6.74
C PHE A 39 -12.48 7.70 5.59
N LYS A 40 -12.51 8.33 4.40
CA LYS A 40 -13.15 7.77 3.21
C LYS A 40 -12.58 6.41 2.81
N GLN A 41 -11.26 6.24 2.86
CA GLN A 41 -10.61 4.95 2.57
C GLN A 41 -10.89 3.90 3.64
N LEU A 42 -11.14 4.32 4.88
CA LEU A 42 -11.54 3.42 5.96
C LEU A 42 -12.99 2.98 5.78
N LEU A 43 -13.91 3.91 5.49
CA LEU A 43 -15.30 3.61 5.12
C LEU A 43 -15.35 2.59 3.98
N GLU A 44 -14.72 2.90 2.83
CA GLU A 44 -14.71 2.01 1.66
C GLU A 44 -14.18 0.59 1.94
N LYS A 45 -13.44 0.39 3.05
CA LYS A 45 -12.85 -0.90 3.42
C LYS A 45 -13.53 -1.60 4.59
N MET A 46 -14.22 -0.87 5.45
CA MET A 46 -14.69 -1.35 6.75
C MET A 46 -16.19 -1.12 6.97
N ASP A 47 -16.78 -0.09 6.37
CA ASP A 47 -18.22 0.21 6.42
C ASP A 47 -18.97 -0.86 5.61
N ALA A 48 -19.42 -1.90 6.31
CA ALA A 48 -20.04 -3.07 5.68
C ALA A 48 -21.56 -2.90 5.56
N ASN A 49 -22.15 -2.05 6.39
CA ASN A 49 -23.56 -1.72 6.38
C ASN A 49 -23.88 -0.46 5.55
N GLU A 50 -22.87 0.23 5.02
CA GLU A 50 -22.96 1.43 4.19
C GLU A 50 -23.72 2.58 4.88
N ASP A 51 -23.54 2.72 6.19
CA ASP A 51 -24.21 3.76 6.99
C ASP A 51 -23.42 5.09 7.04
N GLY A 52 -22.23 5.12 6.45
CA GLY A 52 -21.35 6.29 6.41
C GLY A 52 -20.58 6.54 7.72
N LYS A 53 -20.60 5.57 8.63
CA LYS A 53 -19.90 5.58 9.92
C LYS A 53 -19.14 4.26 10.09
N LEU A 54 -18.31 4.17 11.13
CA LEU A 54 -17.59 2.95 11.45
C LEU A 54 -17.94 2.49 12.87
N SER A 55 -18.63 1.37 12.99
CA SER A 55 -18.93 0.78 14.30
C SER A 55 -17.72 0.04 14.90
N LYS A 56 -17.74 -0.15 16.23
CA LYS A 56 -16.71 -0.93 16.95
C LYS A 56 -16.52 -2.38 16.44
N LYS A 57 -17.51 -2.93 15.73
CA LYS A 57 -17.48 -4.27 15.14
C LYS A 57 -16.82 -4.30 13.75
N GLU A 58 -16.88 -3.20 13.02
CA GLU A 58 -16.37 -3.05 11.66
C GLU A 58 -14.88 -2.67 11.63
N ILE A 59 -14.47 -1.85 12.59
CA ILE A 59 -13.09 -1.42 12.74
C ILE A 59 -12.14 -2.55 13.18
N LYS A 60 -10.90 -2.46 12.72
CA LYS A 60 -9.82 -3.42 13.01
C LYS A 60 -8.48 -2.70 13.19
N GLY A 61 -7.53 -3.39 13.83
CA GLY A 61 -6.18 -2.88 14.04
C GLY A 61 -6.12 -1.71 15.03
N PRO A 62 -5.13 -0.80 14.90
CA PRO A 62 -4.89 0.28 15.86
C PRO A 62 -6.10 1.21 16.08
N LEU A 63 -6.95 1.38 15.06
CA LEU A 63 -8.15 2.22 15.18
C LEU A 63 -9.15 1.64 16.19
N LYS A 64 -9.17 0.31 16.35
CA LYS A 64 -10.02 -0.35 17.36
C LYS A 64 -9.50 -0.14 18.78
N GLU A 65 -8.18 -0.09 18.95
CA GLU A 65 -7.54 0.16 20.24
C GLU A 65 -7.79 1.60 20.71
N HIS A 66 -7.77 2.55 19.77
CA HIS A 66 -8.07 3.95 20.02
C HIS A 66 -9.53 4.32 19.75
N PHE A 67 -10.44 3.34 19.67
CA PHE A 67 -11.84 3.62 19.33
C PHE A 67 -12.46 4.61 20.32
N ASP A 68 -12.31 4.30 21.61
CA ASP A 68 -12.87 5.11 22.69
C ASP A 68 -12.19 6.50 22.79
N GLU A 69 -11.01 6.70 22.17
CA GLU A 69 -10.37 8.03 22.06
C GLU A 69 -10.88 8.85 20.87
N VAL A 70 -11.41 8.18 19.84
CA VAL A 70 -11.91 8.81 18.62
C VAL A 70 -13.41 9.09 18.74
N ASP A 71 -14.18 8.14 19.27
CA ASP A 71 -15.60 8.22 19.56
C ASP A 71 -15.84 9.20 20.73
N ALA A 72 -15.87 10.48 20.41
CA ALA A 72 -15.96 11.56 21.38
C ALA A 72 -17.38 11.76 21.92
N ASN A 73 -18.39 11.26 21.20
CA ASN A 73 -19.79 11.34 21.61
C ASN A 73 -20.27 10.06 22.33
N GLU A 74 -19.42 9.02 22.38
CA GLU A 74 -19.67 7.71 22.99
C GLU A 74 -20.91 7.00 22.43
N ASP A 75 -21.23 7.24 21.15
CA ASP A 75 -22.40 6.64 20.48
C ASP A 75 -22.13 5.23 19.94
N GLY A 76 -20.88 4.77 19.99
CA GLY A 76 -20.46 3.46 19.49
C GLY A 76 -20.12 3.43 18.01
N PHE A 77 -20.01 4.60 17.37
CA PHE A 77 -19.60 4.80 15.99
C PHE A 77 -18.53 5.90 15.85
N ILE A 78 -17.69 5.79 14.82
CA ILE A 78 -16.76 6.85 14.43
C ILE A 78 -17.28 7.53 13.16
N THR A 79 -17.50 8.83 13.25
CA THR A 79 -17.81 9.70 12.12
C THR A 79 -16.56 10.35 11.52
N GLU A 80 -16.71 10.95 10.33
CA GLU A 80 -15.62 11.67 9.68
C GLU A 80 -15.08 12.82 10.54
N GLU A 81 -15.98 13.51 11.24
CA GLU A 81 -15.65 14.65 12.08
C GLU A 81 -14.83 14.24 13.30
N GLU A 82 -15.19 13.11 13.90
CA GLU A 82 -14.49 12.52 15.05
C GLU A 82 -13.10 12.05 14.66
N LEU A 83 -12.96 11.32 13.55
CA LEU A 83 -11.65 10.89 13.08
C LEU A 83 -10.74 12.09 12.70
N LYS A 84 -11.32 13.19 12.20
CA LYS A 84 -10.56 14.42 11.91
C LYS A 84 -10.08 15.13 13.18
N LYS A 85 -10.88 15.09 14.25
CA LYS A 85 -10.54 15.67 15.57
C LYS A 85 -9.61 14.76 16.37
N ALA A 86 -9.57 13.48 16.05
CA ALA A 86 -8.75 12.50 16.74
C ALA A 86 -7.26 12.89 16.76
N PRO A 87 -6.57 12.65 17.89
CA PRO A 87 -5.15 12.89 18.00
C PRO A 87 -4.40 12.00 17.00
N LYS A 88 -3.70 12.64 16.05
CA LYS A 88 -2.83 11.90 15.13
C LYS A 88 -1.69 11.27 15.94
N PRO A 89 -1.39 9.97 15.75
CA PRO A 89 -0.27 9.35 16.43
C PRO A 89 0.99 10.15 16.10
N LYS A 90 1.68 10.65 17.14
CA LYS A 90 2.96 11.34 16.99
C LYS A 90 3.95 10.34 16.39
N ARG A 91 4.10 10.35 15.07
CA ARG A 91 5.22 9.66 14.42
C ARG A 91 6.47 10.24 15.06
N ARG A 92 7.21 9.43 15.80
CA ARG A 92 8.58 9.74 16.16
C ARG A 92 9.30 10.07 14.84
N LYS A 93 9.57 11.36 14.62
CA LYS A 93 10.55 11.79 13.64
C LYS A 93 11.88 11.35 14.25
N ASP A 94 12.19 10.06 14.16
CA ASP A 94 13.55 9.59 14.36
C ASP A 94 14.32 10.04 13.11
N GLY A 95 14.62 11.34 13.11
CA GLY A 95 15.60 11.96 12.25
C GLY A 95 16.91 11.30 12.57
N LYS A 96 17.32 10.39 11.68
CA LYS A 96 18.69 9.88 11.62
C LYS A 96 19.57 11.05 11.15
N GLU A 97 19.82 11.98 12.05
CA GLU A 97 20.98 12.87 12.00
C GLU A 97 22.18 11.94 12.19
N ARG A 98 22.78 11.57 11.06
CA ARG A 98 24.04 10.82 11.03
C ARG A 98 25.12 11.88 11.14
N ASP A 99 25.60 12.08 12.36
CA ASP A 99 26.89 12.71 12.64
C ASP A 99 28.03 11.97 11.93
#